data_AF-A0A7C8N1F3-F1
#
_entry.id   AF-A0A7C8N1F3-F1
#
_cell.length_a   1.000
_cell.length_b   1.000
_cell.length_c   1.000
_cell.angle_alpha   90.00
_cell.angle_beta   90.00
_cell.angle_gamma   90.00
#
_symmetry.space_group_name_H-M   'P 1'
#
loop_
_entity.id
_entity.type
_entity.pdbx_description
1 polymer ?
#
loop_
_entity_poly.entity_id
_entity_poly.type
_entity_poly.pdbx_seq_one_letter_code
_entity_poly.pdbx_strand_id
1 'polypeptide(L)'
;MSLSNRSNTALVTSLQDIRVVALVFYGRKEFRNLRGRGGLLDAVTFTVKTDSKTDLDYLEELLRDRPCYSKFCPAEKTHDGRPPQPLAQTGIEKLQLDWWSNSWGKFDGWVSSWGAVSEPETIYIKIDDDIVFIDDHTIPALVKRTLDNPQYFGVSANVVNGGAVSWLHYCMGVFEPYWPESEPSIKLHAEQIDGQSPTQASWRASQLPSYTGPPEGPHNFNLDGSTPAPFEGHRWLPVRNTPDENAQQIVRPSPASTLTFSAWGTAVTNWAVAAQAHYSFLHHLEQGDTWRYKFNTWNFNYERLAINFIAIRGKDIMSSFPFPQDDDEEYLTCTRPKELGRPVVVDGNALVSHFAFALQRQPHNGRSIMWTDALARYQAPLKRVAWDPGSPSPKLYEITAQDGNPPWDHQADLSQTAGLRSLCDAYPDSLDEVSSPPGEVWALPILWNAEEAYVVGLIIVTASDNSFRRVGYFSSLDNATCKLVICPYYCSTRPKGHNALVFMASDF
;
A
#
# COMPACT_ATOMS: atom_id res chain seq x y z
N MET A 1 -17.17 -12.64 23.06
CA MET A 1 -16.26 -11.66 22.45
C MET A 1 -14.77 -11.91 22.70
N SER A 2 -14.37 -12.99 23.42
CA SER A 2 -12.96 -13.41 23.51
C SER A 2 -12.51 -14.37 22.40
N LEU A 3 -13.25 -14.47 21.28
CA LEU A 3 -13.06 -15.52 20.26
C LEU A 3 -12.21 -15.06 19.07
N SER A 4 -12.27 -13.78 18.65
CA SER A 4 -11.56 -13.30 17.44
C SER A 4 -10.09 -12.94 17.68
N ASN A 5 -9.74 -12.30 18.79
CA ASN A 5 -8.33 -12.06 19.14
C ASN A 5 -7.63 -13.37 19.57
N ARG A 6 -8.35 -14.28 20.25
CA ARG A 6 -7.83 -15.63 20.49
C ARG A 6 -7.67 -16.41 19.19
N SER A 7 -8.53 -16.22 18.19
CA SER A 7 -8.41 -16.94 16.93
C SER A 7 -7.23 -16.49 16.09
N ASN A 8 -6.90 -15.19 16.04
CA ASN A 8 -5.76 -14.75 15.22
C ASN A 8 -4.42 -15.18 15.86
N THR A 9 -4.25 -14.98 17.18
CA THR A 9 -3.06 -15.48 17.89
C THR A 9 -2.98 -17.01 17.83
N ALA A 10 -4.08 -17.74 18.04
CA ALA A 10 -4.08 -19.20 17.93
C ALA A 10 -3.79 -19.70 16.51
N LEU A 11 -4.25 -18.98 15.48
CA LEU A 11 -4.01 -19.32 14.08
C LEU A 11 -2.56 -19.06 13.70
N VAL A 12 -1.99 -17.91 14.10
CA VAL A 12 -0.55 -17.63 13.96
C VAL A 12 0.29 -18.67 14.71
N THR A 13 -0.10 -19.06 15.93
CA THR A 13 0.56 -20.13 16.69
C THR A 13 0.44 -21.49 15.99
N SER A 14 -0.71 -21.83 15.42
CA SER A 14 -0.91 -23.09 14.69
C SER A 14 -0.12 -23.19 13.37
N LEU A 15 0.31 -22.04 12.83
CA LEU A 15 1.08 -21.94 11.59
C LEU A 15 2.59 -21.78 11.85
N GLN A 16 3.04 -21.85 13.11
CA GLN A 16 4.45 -21.64 13.47
C GLN A 16 5.42 -22.61 12.79
N ASP A 17 5.00 -23.83 12.46
CA ASP A 17 5.92 -24.79 11.81
C ASP A 17 5.96 -24.66 10.28
N ILE A 18 5.16 -23.75 9.70
CA ILE A 18 5.10 -23.53 8.26
C ILE A 18 6.01 -22.37 7.87
N ARG A 19 6.90 -22.63 6.91
CA ARG A 19 7.75 -21.60 6.33
C ARG A 19 7.02 -20.82 5.25
N VAL A 20 6.99 -19.49 5.40
CA VAL A 20 6.33 -18.56 4.48
C VAL A 20 7.31 -17.48 4.04
N VAL A 21 7.48 -17.32 2.73
CA VAL A 21 8.39 -16.34 2.12
C VAL A 21 7.60 -15.38 1.24
N ALA A 22 7.77 -14.07 1.45
CA ALA A 22 7.27 -13.10 0.49
C ALA A 22 8.28 -12.96 -0.66
N LEU A 23 7.78 -13.02 -1.89
CA LEU A 23 8.51 -12.80 -3.11
C LEU A 23 8.05 -11.46 -3.71
N VAL A 24 8.80 -10.40 -3.44
CA VAL A 24 8.45 -9.04 -3.85
C VAL A 24 9.04 -8.78 -5.24
N PHE A 25 8.17 -8.53 -6.22
CA PHE A 25 8.56 -8.22 -7.59
C PHE A 25 9.00 -6.76 -7.63
N TYR A 26 10.27 -6.54 -7.30
CA TYR A 26 10.77 -5.25 -6.86
C TYR A 26 11.14 -4.33 -8.02
N GLY A 27 10.37 -3.26 -8.14
CA GLY A 27 10.75 -1.99 -8.77
C GLY A 27 10.55 -0.76 -7.88
N ARG A 28 9.93 -0.87 -6.68
CA ARG A 28 9.60 0.23 -5.73
C ARG A 28 9.52 -0.25 -4.25
N LYS A 29 9.52 0.70 -3.30
CA LYS A 29 9.95 0.52 -1.89
C LYS A 29 8.99 -0.22 -0.93
N GLU A 30 9.64 -0.99 -0.04
CA GLU A 30 9.31 -1.48 1.32
C GLU A 30 8.11 -2.40 1.61
N PHE A 31 8.37 -3.42 2.46
CA PHE A 31 7.38 -4.36 3.01
C PHE A 31 7.67 -4.59 4.51
N ARG A 32 6.62 -4.75 5.36
CA ARG A 32 6.78 -4.89 6.83
C ARG A 32 5.79 -5.89 7.50
N ASN A 33 5.79 -7.18 7.15
CA ASN A 33 5.06 -8.25 7.87
C ASN A 33 5.98 -9.44 8.23
N LEU A 34 6.95 -9.23 9.11
CA LEU A 34 7.91 -10.26 9.53
C LEU A 34 7.47 -11.01 10.79
N ARG A 35 7.75 -12.31 10.86
CA ARG A 35 7.46 -13.19 12.02
C ARG A 35 8.17 -12.72 13.30
N GLY A 36 9.40 -12.23 13.18
CA GLY A 36 10.13 -11.60 14.30
C GLY A 36 9.47 -10.34 14.87
N ARG A 37 8.37 -9.87 14.27
CA ARG A 37 7.59 -8.69 14.67
C ARG A 37 6.09 -8.99 14.83
N GLY A 38 5.72 -10.26 15.06
CA GLY A 38 4.33 -10.70 15.27
C GLY A 38 3.56 -11.02 13.98
N GLY A 39 4.23 -11.00 12.82
CA GLY A 39 3.69 -11.41 11.52
C GLY A 39 3.83 -12.91 11.23
N LEU A 40 3.66 -13.29 9.97
CA LEU A 40 3.79 -14.69 9.52
C LEU A 40 4.95 -14.98 8.57
N LEU A 41 5.56 -13.96 7.95
CA LEU A 41 6.65 -14.21 7.00
C LEU A 41 7.96 -14.50 7.72
N ASP A 42 8.61 -15.59 7.33
CA ASP A 42 9.94 -15.95 7.80
C ASP A 42 11.04 -15.19 7.06
N ALA A 43 10.80 -14.87 5.78
CA ALA A 43 11.74 -14.11 4.96
C ALA A 43 11.04 -13.29 3.87
N VAL A 44 11.77 -12.32 3.33
CA VAL A 44 11.37 -11.54 2.15
C VAL A 44 12.49 -11.63 1.12
N THR A 45 12.15 -12.03 -0.10
CA THR A 45 13.06 -12.06 -1.24
C THR A 45 12.61 -11.02 -2.26
N PHE A 46 13.45 -10.03 -2.53
CA PHE A 46 13.21 -9.01 -3.54
C PHE A 46 13.76 -9.50 -4.89
N THR A 47 12.89 -9.73 -5.87
CA THR A 47 13.32 -10.05 -7.23
C THR A 47 13.56 -8.76 -7.99
N VAL A 48 14.82 -8.43 -8.23
CA VAL A 48 15.23 -7.13 -8.73
C VAL A 48 14.96 -7.01 -10.22
N LYS A 49 14.08 -6.08 -10.62
CA LYS A 49 13.72 -5.79 -12.01
C LYS A 49 13.75 -4.28 -12.29
N THR A 50 14.79 -3.62 -11.80
CA THR A 50 15.04 -2.18 -11.99
C THR A 50 16.52 -1.93 -12.20
N ASP A 51 16.84 -0.94 -13.03
CA ASP A 51 18.18 -0.37 -13.21
C ASP A 51 18.34 1.00 -12.52
N SER A 52 17.27 1.47 -11.86
CA SER A 52 17.27 2.70 -11.08
C SER A 52 18.28 2.61 -9.94
N LYS A 53 19.34 3.42 -10.03
CA LYS A 53 20.39 3.48 -9.02
C LYS A 53 19.82 3.79 -7.63
N THR A 54 18.86 4.70 -7.57
CA THR A 54 18.16 5.08 -6.34
C THR A 54 17.44 3.90 -5.69
N ASP A 55 16.70 3.10 -6.47
CA ASP A 55 15.94 1.96 -5.94
C ASP A 55 16.87 0.81 -5.52
N LEU A 56 17.98 0.63 -6.24
CA LEU A 56 19.00 -0.36 -5.91
C LEU A 56 19.75 0.03 -4.63
N ASP A 57 20.19 1.29 -4.50
CA ASP A 57 20.91 1.77 -3.31
C ASP A 57 20.01 1.67 -2.07
N TYR A 58 18.72 2.00 -2.21
CA TYR A 58 17.74 1.78 -1.16
C TYR A 58 17.58 0.31 -0.79
N LEU A 59 17.52 -0.59 -1.78
CA LEU A 59 17.45 -2.04 -1.51
C LEU A 59 18.71 -2.52 -0.78
N GLU A 60 19.91 -2.08 -1.15
CA GLU A 60 21.13 -2.45 -0.43
C GLU A 60 21.10 -1.96 1.03
N GLU A 61 20.60 -0.76 1.28
CA GLU A 61 20.38 -0.26 2.64
C GLU A 61 19.41 -1.16 3.40
N LEU A 62 18.29 -1.53 2.76
CA LEU A 62 17.26 -2.39 3.32
C LEU A 62 17.80 -3.76 3.76
N LEU A 63 18.68 -4.34 2.95
CA LEU A 63 19.27 -5.65 3.15
C LEU A 63 20.34 -5.65 4.24
N ARG A 64 21.06 -4.54 4.42
CA ARG A 64 22.19 -4.44 5.36
C ARG A 64 21.80 -4.80 6.80
N ASP A 65 20.63 -4.33 7.23
CA ASP A 65 20.19 -4.43 8.63
C ASP A 65 19.07 -5.46 8.85
N ARG A 66 18.73 -6.26 7.82
CA ARG A 66 17.59 -7.18 7.85
C ARG A 66 18.01 -8.57 7.34
N PRO A 67 18.53 -9.45 8.20
CA PRO A 67 19.04 -10.77 7.79
C PRO A 67 17.97 -11.72 7.23
N CYS A 68 16.69 -11.43 7.46
CA CYS A 68 15.57 -12.15 6.85
C CYS A 68 15.19 -11.61 5.46
N TYR A 69 15.86 -10.57 4.98
CA TYR A 69 15.66 -10.01 3.65
C TYR A 69 16.80 -10.47 2.75
N SER A 70 16.46 -10.82 1.52
CA SER A 70 17.43 -11.19 0.49
C SER A 70 17.01 -10.60 -0.85
N LYS A 71 17.93 -10.56 -1.81
CA LYS A 71 17.62 -10.21 -3.19
C LYS A 71 17.93 -11.37 -4.13
N PHE A 72 17.10 -11.51 -5.15
CA PHE A 72 17.35 -12.37 -6.28
C PHE A 72 17.46 -11.48 -7.53
N CYS A 73 18.55 -11.62 -8.27
CA CYS A 73 18.74 -10.93 -9.53
C CYS A 73 18.53 -11.96 -10.66
N PRO A 74 17.41 -11.88 -11.39
CA PRO A 74 17.20 -12.73 -12.55
C PRO A 74 18.29 -12.47 -13.61
N ALA A 75 18.65 -13.50 -14.36
CA ALA A 75 19.73 -13.39 -15.32
C ALA A 75 19.37 -12.46 -16.50
N GLU A 76 20.38 -11.80 -17.07
CA GLU A 76 20.18 -10.93 -18.24
C GLU A 76 19.85 -11.75 -19.49
N LYS A 77 19.11 -11.15 -20.43
CA LYS A 77 19.03 -11.72 -21.77
C LYS A 77 20.42 -11.70 -22.41
N THR A 78 21.02 -12.86 -22.61
CA THR A 78 22.16 -12.97 -23.52
C THR A 78 21.64 -12.84 -24.95
N HIS A 79 21.99 -11.76 -25.66
CA HIS A 79 21.57 -11.50 -27.05
C HIS A 79 22.00 -12.59 -28.06
N ASP A 80 22.82 -13.56 -27.66
CA ASP A 80 23.46 -14.54 -28.54
C ASP A 80 22.99 -15.99 -28.33
N GLY A 81 21.90 -16.22 -27.57
CA GLY A 81 21.32 -17.55 -27.39
C GLY A 81 22.16 -18.52 -26.53
N ARG A 82 23.12 -18.02 -25.76
CA ARG A 82 23.83 -18.81 -24.74
C ARG A 82 22.98 -18.96 -23.46
N PRO A 83 23.24 -19.97 -22.63
CA PRO A 83 22.60 -20.04 -21.31
C PRO A 83 22.99 -18.81 -20.47
N PRO A 84 22.06 -18.25 -19.66
CA PRO A 84 22.31 -17.03 -18.91
C PRO A 84 23.46 -17.21 -17.91
N GLN A 85 24.37 -16.23 -17.82
CA GLN A 85 25.46 -16.24 -16.84
C GLN A 85 25.14 -15.36 -15.62
N PRO A 86 25.60 -15.72 -14.41
CA PRO A 86 25.48 -14.85 -13.24
C PRO A 86 26.24 -13.54 -13.46
N LEU A 87 25.63 -12.42 -13.04
CA LEU A 87 26.22 -11.08 -13.15
C LEU A 87 27.53 -10.96 -12.36
N ALA A 88 28.61 -10.58 -13.07
CA ALA A 88 29.78 -9.94 -12.47
C ALA A 88 29.56 -8.42 -12.45
N GLN A 89 29.86 -7.78 -11.32
CA GLN A 89 29.63 -6.36 -11.06
C GLN A 89 30.48 -5.44 -11.96
N THR A 90 29.96 -4.94 -13.09
CA THR A 90 30.49 -3.71 -13.73
C THR A 90 29.52 -3.08 -14.74
N GLY A 91 29.28 -1.76 -14.59
CA GLY A 91 28.89 -0.84 -15.69
C GLY A 91 27.40 -0.65 -15.96
N ILE A 92 26.89 0.57 -15.76
CA ILE A 92 25.51 0.98 -16.07
C ILE A 92 25.55 1.90 -17.29
N GLU A 93 24.98 1.47 -18.41
CA GLU A 93 24.56 2.37 -19.50
C GLU A 93 23.02 2.45 -19.51
N LYS A 94 22.50 3.68 -19.59
CA LYS A 94 21.07 4.05 -19.59
C LYS A 94 20.32 3.43 -20.77
N LEU A 95 19.15 2.82 -20.53
CA LEU A 95 18.12 2.58 -21.56
C LEU A 95 16.69 2.65 -20.99
N GLN A 96 15.79 3.23 -21.78
CA GLN A 96 14.37 3.47 -21.46
C GLN A 96 13.58 2.16 -21.32
N LEU A 97 12.78 2.05 -20.26
CA LEU A 97 11.84 0.94 -20.03
C LEU A 97 10.59 1.08 -20.91
N ASP A 98 10.41 0.22 -21.91
CA ASP A 98 9.23 0.13 -22.77
C ASP A 98 8.31 -1.05 -22.37
N TRP A 99 7.32 -0.76 -21.53
CA TRP A 99 6.47 -1.72 -20.80
C TRP A 99 5.46 -2.55 -21.64
N TRP A 100 5.60 -2.63 -22.96
CA TRP A 100 4.71 -3.42 -23.83
C TRP A 100 5.33 -3.90 -25.15
N SER A 101 6.60 -3.61 -25.41
CA SER A 101 7.23 -3.99 -26.67
C SER A 101 8.27 -5.08 -26.38
N ASN A 102 8.07 -6.25 -26.99
CA ASN A 102 9.08 -7.19 -27.43
C ASN A 102 10.46 -7.05 -26.77
N SER A 103 10.96 -8.09 -26.13
CA SER A 103 12.38 -8.45 -26.26
C SER A 103 13.50 -7.52 -25.74
N TRP A 104 13.32 -6.22 -25.47
CA TRP A 104 14.42 -5.24 -25.50
C TRP A 104 14.83 -4.61 -24.16
N GLY A 105 14.24 -5.02 -23.04
CA GLY A 105 14.79 -4.73 -21.71
C GLY A 105 15.97 -5.64 -21.34
N LYS A 106 16.83 -5.17 -20.42
CA LYS A 106 17.98 -5.92 -19.88
C LYS A 106 17.60 -7.29 -19.26
N PHE A 107 16.35 -7.44 -18.83
CA PHE A 107 15.83 -8.61 -18.13
C PHE A 107 14.87 -9.46 -18.99
N ASP A 108 14.88 -10.77 -18.75
CA ASP A 108 14.01 -11.79 -19.34
C ASP A 108 12.60 -11.83 -18.71
N GLY A 109 11.71 -10.89 -19.09
CA GLY A 109 10.30 -10.89 -18.67
C GLY A 109 10.10 -10.91 -17.14
N TRP A 110 8.88 -11.15 -16.64
CA TRP A 110 8.64 -11.33 -15.19
C TRP A 110 8.82 -12.79 -14.74
N VAL A 111 8.74 -13.75 -15.68
CA VAL A 111 8.87 -15.19 -15.44
C VAL A 111 10.13 -15.54 -14.66
N SER A 112 11.27 -14.97 -15.01
CA SER A 112 12.54 -15.34 -14.37
C SER A 112 12.65 -14.95 -12.90
N SER A 113 11.82 -14.02 -12.42
CA SER A 113 11.69 -13.70 -10.99
C SER A 113 11.29 -14.94 -10.18
N TRP A 114 10.54 -15.88 -10.77
CA TRP A 114 10.17 -17.15 -10.13
C TRP A 114 11.36 -18.09 -9.90
N GLY A 115 12.52 -17.84 -10.54
CA GLY A 115 13.78 -18.56 -10.26
C GLY A 115 14.31 -18.35 -8.83
N ALA A 116 13.78 -17.38 -8.09
CA ALA A 116 14.04 -17.18 -6.67
C ALA A 116 13.44 -18.28 -5.77
N VAL A 117 12.45 -19.03 -6.28
CA VAL A 117 11.79 -20.11 -5.53
C VAL A 117 12.70 -21.33 -5.47
N SER A 118 13.09 -21.72 -4.27
CA SER A 118 14.12 -22.75 -4.05
C SER A 118 13.75 -23.81 -3.00
N GLU A 119 12.65 -23.62 -2.27
CA GLU A 119 12.28 -24.48 -1.15
C GLU A 119 10.90 -25.14 -1.37
N PRO A 120 10.82 -26.47 -1.60
CA PRO A 120 9.59 -27.12 -2.06
C PRO A 120 8.45 -27.11 -1.04
N GLU A 121 8.77 -27.17 0.25
CA GLU A 121 7.77 -27.20 1.34
C GLU A 121 7.38 -25.80 1.85
N THR A 122 7.91 -24.74 1.24
CA THR A 122 7.65 -23.35 1.61
C THR A 122 6.44 -22.79 0.85
N ILE A 123 5.63 -21.96 1.50
CA ILE A 123 4.60 -21.17 0.81
C ILE A 123 5.24 -19.85 0.39
N TYR A 124 5.20 -19.57 -0.92
CA TYR A 124 5.66 -18.31 -1.49
C TYR A 124 4.45 -17.40 -1.74
N ILE A 125 4.51 -16.18 -1.23
CA ILE A 125 3.52 -15.14 -1.50
C ILE A 125 4.16 -14.14 -2.45
N LYS A 126 3.75 -14.15 -3.72
CA LYS A 126 4.16 -13.13 -4.69
C LYS A 126 3.42 -11.83 -4.41
N ILE A 127 4.14 -10.71 -4.43
CA ILE A 127 3.63 -9.37 -4.09
C ILE A 127 4.18 -8.37 -5.12
N ASP A 128 3.30 -7.62 -5.77
CA ASP A 128 3.71 -6.46 -6.57
C ASP A 128 4.23 -5.31 -5.71
N ASP A 129 5.12 -4.51 -6.26
CA ASP A 129 5.74 -3.36 -5.59
C ASP A 129 4.82 -2.15 -5.41
N ASP A 130 3.63 -2.18 -6.00
CA ASP A 130 2.62 -1.13 -5.91
C ASP A 130 1.35 -1.58 -5.16
N ILE A 131 1.49 -2.58 -4.29
CA ILE A 131 0.53 -2.85 -3.23
C ILE A 131 0.63 -1.74 -2.16
N VAL A 132 -0.46 -0.99 -1.98
CA VAL A 132 -0.51 0.19 -1.10
C VAL A 132 -1.21 -0.05 0.24
N PHE A 133 -1.89 -1.20 0.37
CA PHE A 133 -2.56 -1.60 1.61
C PHE A 133 -2.67 -3.12 1.73
N ILE A 134 -2.50 -3.66 2.93
CA ILE A 134 -2.77 -5.06 3.27
C ILE A 134 -3.54 -5.13 4.59
N ASP A 135 -4.70 -5.80 4.59
CA ASP A 135 -5.42 -6.16 5.82
C ASP A 135 -4.61 -7.18 6.62
N ASP A 136 -4.55 -7.04 7.93
CA ASP A 136 -3.78 -7.91 8.82
C ASP A 136 -4.11 -9.40 8.69
N HIS A 137 -5.33 -9.74 8.29
CA HIS A 137 -5.76 -11.12 8.14
C HIS A 137 -5.35 -11.73 6.79
N THR A 138 -4.81 -10.94 5.87
CA THR A 138 -4.54 -11.37 4.49
C THR A 138 -3.54 -12.51 4.43
N ILE A 139 -2.32 -12.32 4.94
CA ILE A 139 -1.30 -13.37 4.90
C ILE A 139 -1.76 -14.62 5.67
N PRO A 140 -2.30 -14.52 6.91
CA PRO A 140 -2.85 -15.68 7.61
C PRO A 140 -3.95 -16.41 6.82
N ALA A 141 -4.89 -15.68 6.20
CA ALA A 141 -5.97 -16.26 5.41
C ALA A 141 -5.43 -17.02 4.19
N LEU A 142 -4.51 -16.42 3.43
CA LEU A 142 -3.91 -17.06 2.26
C LEU A 142 -3.14 -18.33 2.62
N VAL A 143 -2.29 -18.26 3.66
CA VAL A 143 -1.51 -19.42 4.12
C VAL A 143 -2.45 -20.53 4.58
N LYS A 144 -3.44 -20.21 5.42
CA LYS A 144 -4.41 -21.20 5.89
C LYS A 144 -5.21 -21.81 4.75
N ARG A 145 -5.73 -21.01 3.82
CA ARG A 145 -6.48 -21.50 2.65
C ARG A 145 -5.62 -22.42 1.80
N THR A 146 -4.35 -22.07 1.61
CA THR A 146 -3.39 -22.87 0.87
C THR A 146 -3.16 -24.21 1.57
N LEU A 147 -2.96 -24.24 2.88
CA LEU A 147 -2.70 -25.48 3.61
C LEU A 147 -3.93 -26.39 3.68
N ASP A 148 -5.10 -25.83 4.00
CA ASP A 148 -6.35 -26.59 4.16
C ASP A 148 -6.88 -27.16 2.83
N ASN A 149 -6.42 -26.63 1.69
CA ASN A 149 -6.93 -26.98 0.37
C ASN A 149 -5.77 -27.41 -0.56
N PRO A 150 -5.22 -28.63 -0.39
CA PRO A 150 -4.17 -29.18 -1.24
C PRO A 150 -4.56 -29.25 -2.73
N GLN A 151 -5.86 -29.31 -3.03
CA GLN A 151 -6.41 -29.33 -4.38
C GLN A 151 -6.27 -28.01 -5.15
N TYR A 152 -6.03 -26.88 -4.47
CA TYR A 152 -5.80 -25.61 -5.17
C TYR A 152 -4.34 -25.52 -5.63
N PHE A 153 -4.14 -25.01 -6.85
CA PHE A 153 -2.81 -24.71 -7.37
C PHE A 153 -2.24 -23.46 -6.68
N GLY A 154 -3.04 -22.41 -6.59
CA GLY A 154 -2.69 -21.16 -5.90
C GLY A 154 -3.91 -20.50 -5.27
N VAL A 155 -3.66 -19.61 -4.32
CA VAL A 155 -4.69 -18.79 -3.65
C VAL A 155 -4.31 -17.33 -3.79
N SER A 156 -5.08 -16.56 -4.55
CA SER A 156 -4.91 -15.12 -4.71
C SER A 156 -5.65 -14.34 -3.63
N ALA A 157 -5.17 -13.15 -3.32
CA ALA A 157 -5.85 -12.20 -2.46
C ALA A 157 -7.09 -11.61 -3.14
N ASN A 158 -7.97 -11.06 -2.32
CA ASN A 158 -9.05 -10.18 -2.72
C ASN A 158 -8.47 -8.77 -2.93
N VAL A 159 -8.15 -8.42 -4.18
CA VAL A 159 -7.40 -7.21 -4.51
C VAL A 159 -8.34 -6.08 -4.94
N VAL A 160 -8.36 -4.97 -4.19
CA VAL A 160 -8.94 -3.69 -4.64
C VAL A 160 -8.12 -3.16 -5.81
N ASN A 161 -8.79 -2.78 -6.89
CA ASN A 161 -8.17 -2.49 -8.19
C ASN A 161 -7.36 -3.69 -8.73
N GLY A 162 -7.92 -4.91 -8.61
CA GLY A 162 -7.29 -6.19 -8.95
C GLY A 162 -7.80 -6.83 -10.24
N GLY A 163 -7.99 -6.06 -11.30
CA GLY A 163 -8.50 -6.57 -12.57
C GLY A 163 -9.94 -7.09 -12.44
N ALA A 164 -10.21 -8.33 -12.85
CA ALA A 164 -11.55 -8.92 -12.82
C ALA A 164 -12.20 -8.96 -11.41
N VAL A 165 -11.41 -8.93 -10.33
CA VAL A 165 -11.93 -8.83 -8.96
C VAL A 165 -12.65 -7.50 -8.72
N SER A 166 -12.24 -6.41 -9.39
CA SER A 166 -12.92 -5.12 -9.31
C SER A 166 -14.37 -5.20 -9.79
N TRP A 167 -14.67 -6.06 -10.77
CA TRP A 167 -16.05 -6.28 -11.20
C TRP A 167 -16.90 -6.97 -10.12
N LEU A 168 -16.31 -7.89 -9.35
CA LEU A 168 -16.99 -8.50 -8.20
C LEU A 168 -17.29 -7.44 -7.13
N HIS A 169 -16.33 -6.57 -6.83
CA HIS A 169 -16.53 -5.43 -5.93
C HIS A 169 -17.66 -4.51 -6.39
N TYR A 170 -17.74 -4.25 -7.70
CA TYR A 170 -18.84 -3.49 -8.28
C TYR A 170 -20.19 -4.18 -8.08
N CYS A 171 -20.30 -5.48 -8.35
CA CYS A 171 -21.51 -6.25 -8.09
C CYS A 171 -21.88 -6.33 -6.60
N MET A 172 -20.90 -6.21 -5.71
CA MET A 172 -21.07 -6.17 -4.26
C MET A 172 -21.49 -4.78 -3.73
N GLY A 173 -21.49 -3.76 -4.59
CA GLY A 173 -21.97 -2.41 -4.24
C GLY A 173 -21.02 -1.62 -3.34
N VAL A 174 -19.70 -1.85 -3.44
CA VAL A 174 -18.69 -1.15 -2.63
C VAL A 174 -18.13 0.12 -3.28
N PHE A 175 -18.59 0.46 -4.49
CA PHE A 175 -18.17 1.68 -5.16
C PHE A 175 -19.08 2.84 -4.72
N GLU A 176 -18.45 3.84 -4.13
CA GLU A 176 -19.11 5.06 -3.68
C GLU A 176 -19.10 6.13 -4.79
N PRO A 177 -20.03 7.08 -4.76
CA PRO A 177 -20.13 8.11 -5.78
C PRO A 177 -19.05 9.18 -5.57
N TYR A 178 -18.00 9.11 -6.37
CA TYR A 178 -16.88 10.05 -6.36
C TYR A 178 -16.64 10.61 -7.75
N TRP A 179 -16.38 11.92 -7.83
CA TRP A 179 -16.08 12.62 -9.09
C TRP A 179 -14.81 13.46 -8.99
N PRO A 180 -14.03 13.59 -10.07
CA PRO A 180 -12.81 14.38 -10.03
C PRO A 180 -13.12 15.86 -9.81
N GLU A 181 -12.34 16.48 -8.94
CA GLU A 181 -12.30 17.93 -8.78
C GLU A 181 -11.86 18.57 -10.11
N SER A 182 -12.72 19.42 -10.67
CA SER A 182 -12.52 19.94 -12.03
C SER A 182 -11.53 21.11 -12.08
N GLU A 183 -11.45 21.90 -11.01
CA GLU A 183 -10.59 23.08 -10.90
C GLU A 183 -9.88 23.09 -9.55
N PRO A 184 -8.62 23.54 -9.44
CA PRO A 184 -7.94 23.63 -8.17
C PRO A 184 -8.69 24.58 -7.23
N SER A 185 -9.00 24.15 -6.01
CA SER A 185 -9.50 25.07 -5.00
C SER A 185 -8.50 26.21 -4.75
N ILE A 186 -8.99 27.43 -4.49
CA ILE A 186 -8.15 28.62 -4.20
C ILE A 186 -7.08 28.33 -3.11
N LYS A 187 -7.37 27.40 -2.18
CA LYS A 187 -6.43 26.94 -1.15
C LYS A 187 -5.25 26.12 -1.71
N LEU A 188 -5.51 25.23 -2.67
CA LEU A 188 -4.45 24.47 -3.35
C LEU A 188 -3.53 25.37 -4.17
N HIS A 189 -4.09 26.38 -4.84
CA HIS A 189 -3.29 27.37 -5.58
C HIS A 189 -2.46 28.26 -4.66
N ALA A 190 -2.99 28.69 -3.51
CA ALA A 190 -2.23 29.49 -2.55
C ALA A 190 -1.05 28.71 -1.94
N GLU A 191 -1.24 27.42 -1.64
CA GLU A 191 -0.19 26.53 -1.12
C GLU A 191 0.89 26.26 -2.18
N GLN A 192 0.53 26.15 -3.46
CA GLN A 192 1.50 25.99 -4.55
C GLN A 192 2.28 27.27 -4.92
N ILE A 193 1.70 28.45 -4.71
CA ILE A 193 2.34 29.74 -5.08
C ILE A 193 3.37 30.20 -4.03
N ASP A 194 3.20 29.83 -2.76
CA ASP A 194 4.01 30.38 -1.65
C ASP A 194 5.22 29.51 -1.26
N GLY A 195 5.59 28.52 -2.08
CA GLY A 195 6.75 27.65 -1.84
C GLY A 195 6.64 26.78 -0.57
N GLN A 196 5.48 26.75 0.09
CA GLN A 196 5.19 25.85 1.20
C GLN A 196 4.80 24.49 0.64
N SER A 197 5.35 23.41 1.21
CA SER A 197 4.97 22.04 0.83
C SER A 197 3.44 21.88 0.87
N PRO A 198 2.83 21.22 -0.13
CA PRO A 198 1.39 20.99 -0.16
C PRO A 198 0.94 20.40 1.16
N THR A 199 -0.14 20.93 1.75
CA THR A 199 -0.68 20.34 2.97
C THR A 199 -0.92 18.85 2.75
N GLN A 200 -0.25 18.02 3.56
CA GLN A 200 -0.21 16.57 3.37
C GLN A 200 -1.63 16.01 3.20
N ALA A 201 -1.90 15.40 2.04
CA ALA A 201 -3.23 14.94 1.68
C ALA A 201 -3.74 13.96 2.74
N SER A 202 -4.78 14.33 3.49
CA SER A 202 -5.34 13.42 4.50
C SER A 202 -5.94 12.18 3.87
N TRP A 203 -5.65 11.01 4.44
CA TRP A 203 -6.21 9.73 3.98
C TRP A 203 -7.73 9.63 4.13
N ARG A 204 -8.34 10.48 4.97
CA ARG A 204 -9.77 10.43 5.31
C ARG A 204 -10.67 10.96 4.20
N ALA A 205 -11.64 10.15 3.82
CA ALA A 205 -12.73 10.54 2.94
C ALA A 205 -13.63 11.62 3.55
N SER A 206 -13.83 11.62 4.87
CA SER A 206 -14.65 12.60 5.60
C SER A 206 -14.12 14.03 5.51
N GLN A 207 -12.81 14.20 5.34
CA GLN A 207 -12.15 15.50 5.24
C GLN A 207 -12.19 16.10 3.83
N LEU A 208 -12.64 15.32 2.83
CA LEU A 208 -12.89 15.84 1.50
C LEU A 208 -14.12 16.78 1.51
N PRO A 209 -14.06 17.90 0.76
CA PRO A 209 -15.26 18.66 0.48
C PRO A 209 -16.23 17.82 -0.37
N SER A 210 -17.52 18.07 -0.24
CA SER A 210 -18.51 17.44 -1.13
C SER A 210 -18.30 17.91 -2.57
N TYR A 211 -18.53 17.01 -3.52
CA TYR A 211 -18.63 17.36 -4.94
C TYR A 211 -19.82 18.32 -5.15
N THR A 212 -19.62 19.40 -5.90
CA THR A 212 -20.61 20.47 -6.11
C THR A 212 -21.22 20.50 -7.50
N GLY A 213 -20.77 19.64 -8.41
CA GLY A 213 -21.34 19.51 -9.76
C GLY A 213 -22.57 18.61 -9.82
N PRO A 214 -23.06 18.27 -11.03
CA PRO A 214 -24.17 17.35 -11.22
C PRO A 214 -23.87 15.98 -10.59
N PRO A 215 -24.79 15.35 -9.85
CA PRO A 215 -24.54 14.05 -9.23
C PRO A 215 -24.09 12.93 -10.19
N GLU A 216 -24.43 13.05 -11.47
CA GLU A 216 -24.09 12.17 -12.59
C GLU A 216 -22.68 12.40 -13.13
N GLY A 217 -21.99 13.42 -12.59
CA GLY A 217 -20.60 13.76 -12.87
C GLY A 217 -20.42 15.02 -13.71
N PRO A 218 -19.15 15.43 -13.91
CA PRO A 218 -18.82 16.59 -14.73
C PRO A 218 -19.21 16.35 -16.20
N HIS A 219 -19.85 17.34 -16.84
CA HIS A 219 -20.34 17.20 -18.23
C HIS A 219 -19.29 16.79 -19.27
N ASN A 220 -18.02 17.14 -19.05
CA ASN A 220 -16.92 16.85 -19.98
C ASN A 220 -16.04 15.66 -19.53
N PHE A 221 -16.54 14.84 -18.60
CA PHE A 221 -15.82 13.69 -18.08
C PHE A 221 -16.42 12.37 -18.58
N ASN A 222 -15.65 11.63 -19.37
CA ASN A 222 -16.06 10.34 -19.91
C ASN A 222 -15.79 9.22 -18.91
N LEU A 223 -16.79 8.36 -18.69
CA LEU A 223 -16.72 7.27 -17.71
C LEU A 223 -15.68 6.19 -18.04
N ASP A 224 -15.30 6.08 -19.31
CA ASP A 224 -14.33 5.12 -19.84
C ASP A 224 -12.86 5.52 -19.60
N GLY A 225 -12.62 6.67 -18.96
CA GLY A 225 -11.27 7.18 -18.69
C GLY A 225 -10.60 7.85 -19.89
N SER A 226 -11.34 8.10 -20.98
CA SER A 226 -10.82 8.82 -22.15
C SER A 226 -10.64 10.33 -21.90
N THR A 227 -11.21 10.88 -20.83
CA THR A 227 -10.89 12.24 -20.37
C THR A 227 -9.59 12.20 -19.54
N PRO A 228 -8.63 13.13 -19.76
CA PRO A 228 -7.43 13.23 -18.93
C PRO A 228 -7.74 13.73 -17.52
N ALA A 229 -6.82 13.47 -16.59
CA ALA A 229 -6.83 14.09 -15.26
C ALA A 229 -6.91 15.63 -15.37
N PRO A 230 -7.82 16.30 -14.61
CA PRO A 230 -8.01 17.75 -14.70
C PRO A 230 -6.73 18.54 -14.45
N PHE A 231 -6.05 18.26 -13.33
CA PHE A 231 -4.78 18.86 -12.93
C PHE A 231 -4.00 17.90 -12.02
N GLU A 232 -2.72 18.17 -11.84
CA GLU A 232 -1.84 17.37 -10.97
C GLU A 232 -2.18 17.58 -9.49
N GLY A 233 -2.32 16.49 -8.74
CA GLY A 233 -2.77 16.50 -7.35
C GLY A 233 -4.27 16.68 -7.16
N HIS A 234 -5.09 16.54 -8.22
CA HIS A 234 -6.53 16.66 -8.10
C HIS A 234 -7.12 15.56 -7.21
N ARG A 235 -8.20 15.91 -6.52
CA ARG A 235 -8.95 15.00 -5.64
C ARG A 235 -10.10 14.36 -6.39
N TRP A 236 -10.57 13.23 -5.89
CA TRP A 236 -11.91 12.73 -6.19
C TRP A 236 -12.81 13.05 -5.01
N LEU A 237 -13.88 13.80 -5.25
CA LEU A 237 -14.76 14.36 -4.24
C LEU A 237 -16.02 13.51 -4.08
N PRO A 238 -16.45 13.20 -2.84
CA PRO A 238 -17.66 12.42 -2.59
C PRO A 238 -18.91 13.21 -2.96
N VAL A 239 -19.87 12.56 -3.62
CA VAL A 239 -21.24 13.06 -3.76
C VAL A 239 -21.99 12.72 -2.47
N ARG A 240 -22.22 13.70 -1.61
CA ARG A 240 -22.99 13.52 -0.37
C ARG A 240 -24.46 13.84 -0.64
N ASN A 241 -25.35 12.86 -0.48
CA ASN A 241 -26.78 13.03 -0.71
C ASN A 241 -27.37 14.13 0.18
N THR A 242 -28.32 14.90 -0.36
CA THR A 242 -29.24 15.70 0.45
C THR A 242 -30.39 14.82 0.98
N PRO A 243 -31.00 15.14 2.13
CA PRO A 243 -32.03 14.30 2.77
C PRO A 243 -33.23 13.94 1.88
N ASP A 244 -33.55 14.77 0.88
CA ASP A 244 -34.69 14.60 -0.04
C ASP A 244 -34.40 13.64 -1.23
N GLU A 245 -33.17 13.21 -1.44
CA GLU A 245 -32.77 12.33 -2.57
C GLU A 245 -32.88 10.82 -2.25
N ASN A 246 -33.34 10.46 -1.04
CA ASN A 246 -33.45 9.08 -0.55
C ASN A 246 -34.38 8.16 -1.38
N ALA A 247 -35.13 8.70 -2.35
CA ALA A 247 -36.10 7.94 -3.15
C ALA A 247 -35.54 7.35 -4.47
N GLN A 248 -34.29 7.65 -4.86
CA GLN A 248 -33.71 7.12 -6.11
C GLN A 248 -32.27 6.62 -5.91
N GLN A 249 -32.14 5.48 -5.21
CA GLN A 249 -30.99 4.56 -5.29
C GLN A 249 -30.90 3.89 -6.67
N ILE A 250 -31.05 4.67 -7.75
CA ILE A 250 -30.76 4.22 -9.11
C ILE A 250 -29.23 4.24 -9.21
N VAL A 251 -28.65 3.12 -9.66
CA VAL A 251 -27.23 3.01 -9.99
C VAL A 251 -26.86 4.17 -10.92
N ARG A 252 -26.31 5.25 -10.36
CA ARG A 252 -25.90 6.40 -11.17
C ARG A 252 -24.69 5.96 -11.98
N PRO A 253 -24.69 6.17 -13.31
CA PRO A 253 -23.56 5.78 -14.13
C PRO A 253 -22.31 6.52 -13.63
N SER A 254 -21.29 5.74 -13.29
CA SER A 254 -19.99 6.19 -12.79
C SER A 254 -18.89 5.39 -13.50
N PRO A 255 -17.60 5.76 -13.41
CA PRO A 255 -16.53 4.99 -14.04
C PRO A 255 -16.61 3.49 -13.72
N ALA A 256 -16.94 3.13 -12.47
CA ALA A 256 -17.14 1.74 -12.04
C ALA A 256 -18.21 0.98 -12.83
N SER A 257 -19.23 1.66 -13.37
CA SER A 257 -20.24 1.03 -14.22
C SER A 257 -19.69 0.51 -15.56
N THR A 258 -18.48 0.91 -15.94
CA THR A 258 -17.78 0.38 -17.12
C THR A 258 -17.06 -0.95 -16.87
N LEU A 259 -16.99 -1.41 -15.61
CA LEU A 259 -16.30 -2.65 -15.23
C LEU A 259 -16.91 -3.87 -15.94
N THR A 260 -16.04 -4.75 -16.41
CA THR A 260 -16.41 -6.06 -16.99
C THR A 260 -15.70 -7.18 -16.26
N PHE A 261 -16.31 -8.37 -16.26
CA PHE A 261 -15.64 -9.57 -15.77
C PHE A 261 -14.66 -10.09 -16.84
N SER A 262 -13.50 -9.44 -16.93
CA SER A 262 -12.45 -9.74 -17.91
C SER A 262 -11.07 -9.44 -17.34
N ALA A 263 -10.12 -10.33 -17.60
CA ALA A 263 -8.72 -10.15 -17.21
C ALA A 263 -8.05 -8.94 -17.90
N TRP A 264 -8.57 -8.54 -19.06
CA TRP A 264 -8.08 -7.40 -19.85
C TRP A 264 -9.16 -6.31 -20.02
N GLY A 265 -10.13 -6.28 -19.10
CA GLY A 265 -11.24 -5.33 -19.13
C GLY A 265 -10.84 -3.91 -18.70
N THR A 266 -11.85 -3.05 -18.58
CA THR A 266 -11.71 -1.67 -18.09
C THR A 266 -11.08 -1.57 -16.70
N ALA A 267 -11.17 -2.63 -15.89
CA ALA A 267 -10.48 -2.72 -14.61
C ALA A 267 -8.95 -2.59 -14.72
N VAL A 268 -8.36 -2.84 -15.91
CA VAL A 268 -6.91 -2.76 -16.15
C VAL A 268 -6.54 -1.51 -16.96
N THR A 269 -7.45 -0.95 -17.75
CA THR A 269 -7.16 0.16 -18.69
C THR A 269 -7.74 1.50 -18.27
N ASN A 270 -8.82 1.52 -17.49
CA ASN A 270 -9.53 2.73 -17.13
C ASN A 270 -8.97 3.34 -15.84
N TRP A 271 -8.22 4.43 -15.95
CA TRP A 271 -7.62 5.13 -14.81
C TRP A 271 -8.68 5.75 -13.87
N ALA A 272 -9.84 6.12 -14.41
CA ALA A 272 -10.94 6.71 -13.64
C ALA A 272 -11.62 5.66 -12.74
N VAL A 273 -11.69 4.41 -13.21
CA VAL A 273 -12.13 3.26 -12.39
C VAL A 273 -11.16 3.03 -11.22
N ALA A 274 -9.85 3.08 -11.47
CA ALA A 274 -8.83 2.91 -10.42
C ALA A 274 -8.99 3.99 -9.34
N ALA A 275 -9.13 5.24 -9.75
CA ALA A 275 -9.33 6.35 -8.83
C ALA A 275 -10.61 6.13 -8.00
N GLN A 276 -11.74 5.86 -8.63
CA GLN A 276 -12.98 5.60 -7.90
C GLN A 276 -12.84 4.41 -6.92
N ALA A 277 -12.15 3.33 -7.31
CA ALA A 277 -11.89 2.18 -6.45
C ALA A 277 -11.09 2.57 -5.19
N HIS A 278 -10.04 3.37 -5.33
CA HIS A 278 -9.22 3.82 -4.20
C HIS A 278 -9.99 4.73 -3.23
N TYR A 279 -10.72 5.72 -3.73
CA TYR A 279 -11.47 6.61 -2.85
C TYR A 279 -12.64 5.90 -2.18
N SER A 280 -13.30 4.96 -2.86
CA SER A 280 -14.33 4.11 -2.25
C SER A 280 -13.73 3.20 -1.18
N PHE A 281 -12.55 2.64 -1.44
CA PHE A 281 -11.85 1.83 -0.44
C PHE A 281 -11.44 2.65 0.78
N LEU A 282 -10.84 3.83 0.61
CA LEU A 282 -10.48 4.72 1.70
C LEU A 282 -11.71 5.19 2.49
N HIS A 283 -12.85 5.39 1.81
CA HIS A 283 -14.14 5.65 2.44
C HIS A 283 -14.54 4.51 3.38
N HIS A 284 -14.60 3.28 2.87
CA HIS A 284 -14.98 2.11 3.66
C HIS A 284 -13.98 1.76 4.76
N LEU A 285 -12.70 2.03 4.50
CA LEU A 285 -11.63 1.93 5.49
C LEU A 285 -11.87 2.89 6.66
N GLU A 286 -12.21 4.15 6.36
CA GLU A 286 -12.54 5.13 7.39
C GLU A 286 -13.82 4.77 8.17
N GLN A 287 -14.85 4.25 7.50
CA GLN A 287 -16.10 3.83 8.16
C GLN A 287 -15.93 2.56 9.00
N GLY A 288 -14.82 1.83 8.85
CA GLY A 288 -14.61 0.53 9.49
C GLY A 288 -15.52 -0.57 8.95
N ASP A 289 -15.97 -0.46 7.70
CA ASP A 289 -16.90 -1.38 7.05
C ASP A 289 -16.29 -2.13 5.84
N THR A 290 -14.98 -2.30 5.82
CA THR A 290 -14.23 -3.11 4.83
C THR A 290 -14.71 -4.56 4.71
N TRP A 291 -15.50 -5.06 5.67
CA TRP A 291 -16.22 -6.33 5.54
C TRP A 291 -17.12 -6.40 4.30
N ARG A 292 -17.55 -5.26 3.76
CA ARG A 292 -18.30 -5.15 2.49
C ARG A 292 -17.54 -5.71 1.30
N TYR A 293 -16.21 -5.68 1.31
CA TYR A 293 -15.36 -6.27 0.27
C TYR A 293 -15.23 -7.79 0.44
N LYS A 294 -15.51 -8.34 1.62
CA LYS A 294 -15.17 -9.71 1.96
C LYS A 294 -16.22 -10.70 1.48
N PHE A 295 -15.74 -11.80 0.89
CA PHE A 295 -16.52 -12.97 0.51
C PHE A 295 -15.75 -14.24 0.91
N ASN A 296 -16.30 -15.43 0.74
CA ASN A 296 -15.59 -16.64 1.15
C ASN A 296 -14.48 -17.02 0.16
N THR A 297 -14.87 -17.47 -1.03
CA THR A 297 -13.93 -17.94 -2.06
C THR A 297 -14.54 -17.72 -3.42
N TRP A 298 -13.75 -17.26 -4.38
CA TRP A 298 -14.15 -17.17 -5.78
C TRP A 298 -13.22 -18.01 -6.64
N ASN A 299 -13.77 -18.98 -7.36
CA ASN A 299 -13.00 -19.81 -8.28
C ASN A 299 -13.07 -19.19 -9.67
N PHE A 300 -11.93 -18.82 -10.24
CA PHE A 300 -11.84 -18.25 -11.59
C PHE A 300 -12.02 -19.29 -12.70
N ASN A 301 -12.19 -20.57 -12.36
CA ASN A 301 -12.46 -21.65 -13.33
C ASN A 301 -11.43 -21.71 -14.46
N TYR A 302 -10.15 -21.57 -14.10
CA TYR A 302 -9.02 -21.55 -15.04
C TYR A 302 -8.99 -20.34 -15.99
N GLU A 303 -9.78 -19.30 -15.70
CA GLU A 303 -9.67 -17.99 -16.35
C GLU A 303 -8.53 -17.17 -15.74
N ARG A 304 -7.99 -16.26 -16.55
CA ARG A 304 -6.84 -15.44 -16.18
C ARG A 304 -7.17 -14.53 -15.00
N LEU A 305 -6.28 -14.52 -14.02
CA LEU A 305 -6.34 -13.65 -12.86
C LEU A 305 -5.04 -12.83 -12.80
N ALA A 306 -5.16 -11.53 -12.48
CA ALA A 306 -3.99 -10.71 -12.18
C ALA A 306 -3.34 -11.22 -10.89
N ILE A 307 -2.06 -11.58 -10.93
CA ILE A 307 -1.38 -12.21 -9.80
C ILE A 307 -0.73 -11.17 -8.88
N ASN A 308 -1.37 -10.02 -8.65
CA ASN A 308 -0.77 -8.92 -7.88
C ASN A 308 -0.34 -9.35 -6.47
N PHE A 309 -1.14 -10.22 -5.85
CA PHE A 309 -0.87 -10.78 -4.53
C PHE A 309 -1.37 -12.23 -4.47
N ILE A 310 -0.48 -13.21 -4.58
CA ILE A 310 -0.87 -14.64 -4.68
C ILE A 310 0.05 -15.56 -3.88
N ALA A 311 -0.53 -16.54 -3.19
CA ALA A 311 0.17 -17.61 -2.50
C ALA A 311 0.22 -18.87 -3.36
N ILE A 312 1.42 -19.43 -3.55
CA ILE A 312 1.67 -20.68 -4.27
C ILE A 312 2.71 -21.50 -3.49
N ARG A 313 2.60 -22.84 -3.51
CA ARG A 313 3.59 -23.71 -2.86
C ARG A 313 4.88 -23.77 -3.68
N GLY A 314 6.02 -23.80 -2.99
CA GLY A 314 7.33 -23.88 -3.62
C GLY A 314 7.43 -25.07 -4.58
N LYS A 315 6.98 -26.26 -4.18
CA LYS A 315 6.97 -27.44 -5.04
C LYS A 315 6.16 -27.28 -6.34
N ASP A 316 5.09 -26.49 -6.32
CA ASP A 316 4.23 -26.27 -7.48
C ASP A 316 4.93 -25.36 -8.50
N ILE A 317 5.66 -24.34 -8.02
CA ILE A 317 6.53 -23.50 -8.87
C ILE A 317 7.75 -24.29 -9.36
N MET A 318 8.49 -24.95 -8.46
CA MET A 318 9.72 -25.68 -8.80
C MET A 318 9.50 -26.83 -9.78
N SER A 319 8.33 -27.49 -9.73
CA SER A 319 7.97 -28.54 -10.70
C SER A 319 7.48 -28.00 -12.04
N SER A 320 7.28 -26.68 -12.15
CA SER A 320 6.80 -26.02 -13.36
C SER A 320 7.84 -25.10 -13.99
N PHE A 321 8.83 -24.63 -13.22
CA PHE A 321 9.89 -23.72 -13.68
C PHE A 321 11.07 -24.48 -14.32
N PRO A 322 11.68 -23.98 -15.43
CA PRO A 322 11.31 -22.77 -16.16
C PRO A 322 9.97 -22.91 -16.89
N PHE A 323 9.18 -21.84 -16.90
CA PHE A 323 7.87 -21.87 -17.56
C PHE A 323 8.05 -21.95 -19.09
N PRO A 324 7.15 -22.64 -19.80
CA PRO A 324 7.22 -22.80 -21.26
C PRO A 324 6.79 -21.55 -22.04
N GLN A 325 6.43 -20.46 -21.36
CA GLN A 325 5.94 -19.20 -21.92
C GLN A 325 6.38 -18.01 -21.06
N ASP A 326 6.41 -16.81 -21.66
CA ASP A 326 6.89 -15.57 -21.03
C ASP A 326 5.81 -14.82 -20.20
N ASP A 327 4.57 -15.31 -20.20
CA ASP A 327 3.44 -14.77 -19.44
C ASP A 327 3.16 -15.66 -18.23
N ASP A 328 3.71 -15.27 -17.07
CA ASP A 328 3.56 -16.00 -15.82
C ASP A 328 2.14 -15.95 -15.27
N GLU A 329 1.39 -14.84 -15.44
CA GLU A 329 0.02 -14.80 -14.96
C GLU A 329 -0.88 -15.79 -15.71
N GLU A 330 -0.81 -15.86 -17.05
CA GLU A 330 -1.55 -16.88 -17.81
C GLU A 330 -1.07 -18.29 -17.47
N TYR A 331 0.25 -18.49 -17.37
CA TYR A 331 0.77 -19.83 -17.11
C TYR A 331 0.33 -20.35 -15.74
N LEU A 332 0.46 -19.53 -14.69
CA LEU A 332 0.20 -19.91 -13.31
C LEU A 332 -1.27 -19.84 -12.91
N THR A 333 -2.14 -19.16 -13.68
CA THR A 333 -3.58 -19.08 -13.38
C THR A 333 -4.47 -19.88 -14.34
N CYS A 334 -4.02 -20.08 -15.58
CA CYS A 334 -4.77 -20.81 -16.61
C CYS A 334 -4.09 -22.13 -16.97
N THR A 335 -2.92 -22.07 -17.61
CA THR A 335 -2.31 -23.21 -18.32
C THR A 335 -1.98 -24.35 -17.36
N ARG A 336 -1.10 -24.08 -16.40
CA ARG A 336 -0.61 -25.09 -15.46
C ARG A 336 -1.70 -25.59 -14.49
N PRO A 337 -2.54 -24.71 -13.90
CA PRO A 337 -3.74 -25.12 -13.17
C PRO A 337 -4.62 -26.12 -13.93
N LYS A 338 -4.89 -25.85 -15.22
CA LYS A 338 -5.76 -26.69 -16.07
C LYS A 338 -5.12 -28.03 -16.39
N GLU A 339 -3.82 -28.07 -16.70
CA GLU A 339 -3.06 -29.31 -16.88
C GLU A 339 -3.12 -30.23 -15.66
N LEU A 340 -3.04 -29.65 -14.46
CA LEU A 340 -3.03 -30.39 -13.21
C LEU A 340 -4.43 -30.68 -12.65
N GLY A 341 -5.49 -30.09 -13.24
CA GLY A 341 -6.84 -30.14 -12.68
C GLY A 341 -6.98 -29.49 -11.31
N ARG A 342 -6.12 -28.50 -11.00
CA ARG A 342 -6.02 -27.81 -9.71
C ARG A 342 -6.29 -26.32 -9.94
N PRO A 343 -7.45 -25.78 -9.55
CA PRO A 343 -7.80 -24.40 -9.87
C PRO A 343 -7.03 -23.39 -9.01
N VAL A 344 -6.95 -22.14 -9.50
CA VAL A 344 -6.61 -20.96 -8.70
C VAL A 344 -7.89 -20.31 -8.19
N VAL A 345 -7.88 -19.93 -6.91
CA VAL A 345 -9.04 -19.29 -6.26
C VAL A 345 -8.64 -17.97 -5.61
N VAL A 346 -9.58 -17.06 -5.44
CA VAL A 346 -9.44 -15.86 -4.61
C VAL A 346 -10.00 -16.15 -3.21
N ASP A 347 -9.22 -15.90 -2.16
CA ASP A 347 -9.73 -15.85 -0.79
C ASP A 347 -10.31 -14.47 -0.51
N GLY A 348 -11.64 -14.38 -0.40
CA GLY A 348 -12.32 -13.11 -0.21
C GLY A 348 -12.03 -12.43 1.14
N ASN A 349 -11.45 -13.14 2.12
CA ASN A 349 -11.03 -12.55 3.40
C ASN A 349 -9.66 -11.90 3.33
N ALA A 350 -8.85 -12.21 2.31
CA ALA A 350 -7.51 -11.73 2.16
C ALA A 350 -7.48 -10.39 1.39
N LEU A 351 -7.88 -9.30 2.05
CA LEU A 351 -8.05 -8.00 1.41
C LEU A 351 -6.71 -7.23 1.25
N VAL A 352 -6.42 -6.78 0.04
CA VAL A 352 -5.28 -5.90 -0.28
C VAL A 352 -5.71 -4.81 -1.26
N SER A 353 -4.94 -3.73 -1.37
CA SER A 353 -5.13 -2.71 -2.40
C SER A 353 -3.92 -2.60 -3.29
N HIS A 354 -4.11 -2.80 -4.59
CA HIS A 354 -3.12 -2.58 -5.63
C HIS A 354 -3.31 -1.18 -6.23
N PHE A 355 -2.26 -0.40 -6.41
CA PHE A 355 -2.39 1.00 -6.82
C PHE A 355 -2.78 1.16 -8.28
N ALA A 356 -1.97 0.66 -9.23
CA ALA A 356 -2.30 0.89 -10.63
C ALA A 356 -1.57 -0.05 -11.59
N PHE A 357 -2.35 -0.64 -12.51
CA PHE A 357 -1.79 -1.30 -13.69
C PHE A 357 -1.05 -0.30 -14.58
N ALA A 358 -0.07 -0.78 -15.35
CA ALA A 358 0.67 0.07 -16.29
C ALA A 358 -0.26 0.86 -17.25
N LEU A 359 -1.32 0.22 -17.73
CA LEU A 359 -2.32 0.83 -18.62
C LEU A 359 -3.24 1.85 -17.93
N GLN A 360 -3.27 1.92 -16.60
CA GLN A 360 -3.93 2.99 -15.85
C GLN A 360 -2.99 4.20 -15.64
N ARG A 361 -1.67 3.99 -15.70
CA ARG A 361 -0.66 5.04 -15.46
C ARG A 361 -0.34 5.84 -16.72
N GLN A 362 -0.20 5.16 -17.86
CA GLN A 362 0.27 5.74 -19.12
C GLN A 362 -0.72 6.65 -19.89
N PRO A 363 -2.06 6.51 -19.78
CA PRO A 363 -2.98 7.31 -20.59
C PRO A 363 -2.70 8.81 -20.48
N HIS A 364 -2.93 9.52 -21.59
CA HIS A 364 -2.82 10.98 -21.66
C HIS A 364 -1.45 11.53 -21.25
N ASN A 365 -0.36 10.82 -21.59
CA ASN A 365 1.01 11.15 -21.21
C ASN A 365 1.19 11.26 -19.68
N GLY A 366 0.61 10.32 -18.92
CA GLY A 366 0.68 10.30 -17.47
C GLY A 366 -0.39 11.15 -16.75
N ARG A 367 -1.21 11.90 -17.50
CA ARG A 367 -2.36 12.65 -16.96
C ARG A 367 -3.53 11.72 -16.65
N SER A 368 -3.31 10.84 -15.68
CA SER A 368 -4.15 9.68 -15.35
C SER A 368 -4.27 9.53 -13.82
N ILE A 369 -4.35 8.30 -13.31
CA ILE A 369 -4.30 8.00 -11.87
C ILE A 369 -3.06 8.59 -11.18
N MET A 370 -1.95 8.74 -11.93
CA MET A 370 -0.70 9.31 -11.43
C MET A 370 -0.83 10.79 -11.05
N TRP A 371 -1.82 11.51 -11.58
CA TRP A 371 -2.08 12.92 -11.27
C TRP A 371 -3.14 13.11 -10.18
N THR A 372 -3.64 12.03 -9.59
CA THR A 372 -4.53 12.10 -8.42
C THR A 372 -3.73 12.25 -7.14
N ASP A 373 -4.34 12.78 -6.07
CA ASP A 373 -3.75 12.69 -4.72
C ASP A 373 -3.93 11.32 -4.04
N ALA A 374 -4.44 10.30 -4.76
CA ALA A 374 -4.79 9.00 -4.18
C ALA A 374 -3.58 8.31 -3.53
N LEU A 375 -2.41 8.35 -4.14
CA LEU A 375 -1.21 7.76 -3.54
C LEU A 375 -0.73 8.53 -2.32
N ALA A 376 -0.78 9.86 -2.37
CA ALA A 376 -0.46 10.73 -1.23
C ALA A 376 -1.36 10.44 -0.02
N ARG A 377 -2.63 10.08 -0.26
CA ARG A 377 -3.56 9.63 0.79
C ARG A 377 -3.11 8.34 1.47
N TYR A 378 -2.50 7.40 0.75
CA TYR A 378 -1.88 6.23 1.41
C TYR A 378 -0.61 6.61 2.19
N GLN A 379 0.10 7.69 1.82
CA GLN A 379 1.33 8.16 2.49
C GLN A 379 1.08 9.07 3.72
N ALA A 380 -0.14 9.55 3.92
CA ALA A 380 -0.54 10.53 4.94
C ALA A 380 -0.35 10.24 6.46
N PRO A 381 -0.13 8.99 6.96
CA PRO A 381 -0.14 8.72 8.42
C PRO A 381 0.98 9.31 9.29
N LEU A 382 1.97 10.03 8.74
CA LEU A 382 3.11 10.58 9.49
C LEU A 382 2.82 12.00 10.01
N LYS A 383 2.97 12.28 11.31
CA LYS A 383 2.83 13.64 11.88
C LYS A 383 4.18 14.24 12.27
N ARG A 384 4.51 15.41 11.72
CA ARG A 384 5.69 16.21 12.09
C ARG A 384 5.51 16.83 13.48
N VAL A 385 6.48 16.66 14.38
CA VAL A 385 6.45 17.13 15.77
C VAL A 385 7.86 17.57 16.23
N ALA A 386 7.96 18.32 17.32
CA ALA A 386 9.22 18.65 17.97
C ALA A 386 9.44 17.77 19.20
N TRP A 387 10.70 17.45 19.51
CA TRP A 387 11.06 16.60 20.64
C TRP A 387 12.41 17.01 21.26
N ASP A 388 12.46 17.05 22.59
CA ASP A 388 13.71 17.19 23.36
C ASP A 388 13.96 15.90 24.16
N PRO A 389 14.77 14.97 23.64
CA PRO A 389 15.09 13.73 24.34
C PRO A 389 16.03 13.93 25.54
N GLY A 390 16.72 15.07 25.65
CA GLY A 390 17.64 15.38 26.75
C GLY A 390 16.94 15.94 28.00
N SER A 391 15.66 16.28 27.88
CA SER A 391 14.85 16.80 28.99
C SER A 391 14.67 15.74 30.10
N PRO A 392 14.65 16.13 31.38
CA PRO A 392 14.32 15.22 32.50
C PRO A 392 12.93 14.58 32.39
N SER A 393 12.03 15.17 31.61
CA SER A 393 10.71 14.64 31.26
C SER A 393 10.48 14.91 29.77
N PRO A 394 11.01 14.05 28.87
CA PRO A 394 10.89 14.26 27.44
C PRO A 394 9.42 14.20 27.02
N LYS A 395 9.00 15.15 26.19
CA LYS A 395 7.63 15.24 25.66
C LYS A 395 7.66 15.56 24.18
N LEU A 396 6.64 15.12 23.45
CA LEU A 396 6.37 15.59 22.09
C LEU A 396 5.66 16.94 22.12
N TYR A 397 5.96 17.80 21.15
CA TYR A 397 5.34 19.10 20.97
C TYR A 397 4.82 19.26 19.54
N GLU A 398 3.63 19.81 19.38
CA GLU A 398 3.10 20.22 18.08
C GLU A 398 3.62 21.61 17.75
N ILE A 399 4.05 21.78 16.51
CA ILE A 399 4.47 23.07 15.97
C ILE A 399 3.21 23.83 15.56
N THR A 400 2.91 24.93 16.25
CA THR A 400 1.72 25.77 16.02
C THR A 400 2.05 27.14 15.42
N ALA A 401 3.29 27.38 14.98
CA ALA A 401 3.70 28.61 14.31
C ALA A 401 3.00 28.76 12.94
N GLN A 402 2.57 29.99 12.59
CA GLN A 402 1.74 30.25 11.40
C GLN A 402 2.46 30.06 10.06
N ASP A 403 3.79 30.05 10.05
CA ASP A 403 4.65 29.81 8.89
C ASP A 403 5.11 28.35 8.78
N GLY A 404 4.69 27.48 9.70
CA GLY A 404 5.08 26.07 9.73
C GLY A 404 6.56 25.83 10.02
N ASN A 405 7.35 26.87 10.26
CA ASN A 405 8.76 26.79 10.59
C ASN A 405 8.93 26.89 12.12
N PRO A 406 9.62 25.94 12.75
CA PRO A 406 9.80 26.01 14.20
C PRO A 406 10.84 27.07 14.55
N PRO A 407 10.63 27.83 15.65
CA PRO A 407 11.65 28.71 16.18
C PRO A 407 12.73 27.86 16.87
N TRP A 408 13.64 27.31 16.07
CA TRP A 408 14.74 26.48 16.55
C TRP A 408 15.77 27.35 17.26
N ASP A 409 15.70 27.38 18.58
CA ASP A 409 16.85 27.71 19.43
C ASP A 409 17.32 26.41 20.09
N HIS A 410 18.45 25.88 19.61
CA HIS A 410 19.03 24.63 20.10
C HIS A 410 19.53 24.70 21.56
N GLN A 411 19.41 25.86 22.23
CA GLN A 411 19.68 26.03 23.66
C GLN A 411 18.41 26.31 24.48
N ALA A 412 17.23 26.41 23.86
CA ALA A 412 16.00 26.75 24.53
C ALA A 412 15.25 25.51 25.06
N ASP A 413 14.65 25.67 26.24
CA ASP A 413 13.68 24.72 26.80
C ASP A 413 12.39 24.73 25.96
N LEU A 414 12.14 23.65 25.22
CA LEU A 414 10.96 23.51 24.35
C LEU A 414 9.63 23.70 25.10
N SER A 415 9.59 23.51 26.42
CA SER A 415 8.38 23.73 27.22
C SER A 415 7.99 25.22 27.34
N GLN A 416 8.92 26.13 27.07
CA GLN A 416 8.75 27.59 27.17
C GLN A 416 8.77 28.29 25.81
N THR A 417 9.02 27.55 24.72
CA THR A 417 9.11 28.10 23.37
C THR A 417 7.73 28.49 22.82
N ALA A 418 7.58 29.77 22.46
CA ALA A 418 6.36 30.27 21.83
C ALA A 418 6.11 29.57 20.49
N GLY A 419 4.88 29.14 20.22
CA GLY A 419 4.54 28.40 19.01
C GLY A 419 4.72 26.88 19.11
N LEU A 420 5.01 26.34 20.29
CA LEU A 420 4.96 24.90 20.57
C LEU A 420 3.84 24.55 21.56
N ARG A 421 3.13 23.45 21.30
CA ARG A 421 2.08 22.92 22.18
C ARG A 421 2.44 21.52 22.63
N SER A 422 2.64 21.31 23.93
CA SER A 422 2.93 19.98 24.49
C SER A 422 1.82 18.98 24.18
N LEU A 423 2.22 17.79 23.74
CA LEU A 423 1.33 16.75 23.23
C LEU A 423 1.26 15.51 24.08
N CYS A 424 2.37 14.89 24.52
CA CYS A 424 2.37 13.67 25.34
C CYS A 424 3.80 13.35 25.80
N ASP A 425 3.94 12.38 26.70
CA ASP A 425 5.26 11.92 27.15
C ASP A 425 5.97 11.13 26.05
N ALA A 426 7.29 11.28 26.01
CA ALA A 426 8.15 10.68 25.03
C ALA A 426 9.34 10.05 25.73
N TYR A 427 9.87 8.96 25.16
CA TYR A 427 10.90 8.17 25.79
C TYR A 427 11.94 7.81 24.72
N PRO A 428 13.20 8.23 24.88
CA PRO A 428 14.24 7.94 23.90
C PRO A 428 14.66 6.47 23.97
N ASP A 429 14.80 5.87 22.79
CA ASP A 429 15.39 4.54 22.59
C ASP A 429 16.88 4.65 22.22
N SER A 430 17.25 5.65 21.41
CA SER A 430 18.64 5.94 21.01
C SER A 430 18.80 7.43 20.69
N LEU A 431 19.97 7.99 21.02
CA LEU A 431 20.33 9.39 20.78
C LEU A 431 21.38 9.54 19.66
N ASP A 432 21.94 8.43 19.16
CA ASP A 432 23.16 8.42 18.33
C ASP A 432 22.97 9.06 16.95
N GLU A 433 21.72 9.21 16.51
CA GLU A 433 21.34 9.78 15.20
C GLU A 433 20.52 11.06 15.32
N VAL A 434 20.30 11.58 16.53
CA VAL A 434 19.68 12.89 16.72
C VAL A 434 20.78 13.93 16.55
N SER A 435 20.96 14.40 15.32
CA SER A 435 22.08 15.28 14.97
C SER A 435 22.07 16.63 15.73
N SER A 436 20.91 17.07 16.27
CA SER A 436 20.78 18.27 17.11
C SER A 436 19.49 18.26 17.96
N PRO A 437 19.46 17.68 19.17
CA PRO A 437 18.36 17.88 20.12
C PRO A 437 18.50 19.24 20.83
N PRO A 438 17.39 19.96 21.13
CA PRO A 438 16.02 19.69 20.68
C PRO A 438 15.84 19.89 19.16
N GLY A 439 15.03 19.04 18.52
CA GLY A 439 14.91 19.01 17.06
C GLY A 439 13.61 18.43 16.49
N GLU A 440 13.47 18.50 15.18
CA GLU A 440 12.32 17.99 14.42
C GLU A 440 12.34 16.47 14.36
N VAL A 441 11.19 15.85 14.63
CA VAL A 441 10.98 14.41 14.49
C VAL A 441 9.61 14.12 13.90
N TRP A 442 9.38 12.87 13.50
CA TRP A 442 8.09 12.38 13.04
C TRP A 442 7.49 11.43 14.06
N ALA A 443 6.24 11.68 14.45
CA ALA A 443 5.44 10.79 15.28
C ALA A 443 4.62 9.85 14.39
N LEU A 444 4.88 8.55 14.55
CA LEU A 444 4.13 7.46 13.92
C LEU A 444 3.31 6.75 15.00
N PRO A 445 2.01 7.04 15.17
CA PRO A 445 1.18 6.33 16.14
C PRO A 445 1.00 4.87 15.74
N ILE A 446 1.16 3.97 16.71
CA ILE A 446 1.00 2.52 16.55
C ILE A 446 -0.30 2.04 17.19
N LEU A 447 -0.73 2.65 18.30
CA LEU A 447 -1.93 2.30 19.06
C LEU A 447 -2.65 3.57 19.56
N TRP A 448 -3.99 3.60 19.48
CA TRP A 448 -4.80 4.72 20.00
C TRP A 448 -6.10 4.19 20.65
N ASN A 449 -6.43 4.68 21.84
CA ASN A 449 -7.70 4.43 22.52
C ASN A 449 -8.41 5.76 22.81
N ALA A 450 -9.59 5.95 22.20
CA ALA A 450 -10.38 7.16 22.31
C ALA A 450 -11.21 7.25 23.62
N GLU A 451 -11.56 6.12 24.24
CA GLU A 451 -12.33 6.10 25.50
C GLU A 451 -11.43 6.44 26.70
N GLU A 452 -10.20 5.94 26.69
CA GLU A 452 -9.20 6.15 27.73
C GLU A 452 -8.19 7.28 27.39
N ALA A 453 -8.35 7.90 26.21
CA ALA A 453 -7.50 8.97 25.67
C ALA A 453 -5.99 8.69 25.71
N TYR A 454 -5.59 7.44 25.48
CA TYR A 454 -4.17 7.06 25.41
C TYR A 454 -3.72 6.76 23.97
N VAL A 455 -2.53 7.26 23.62
CA VAL A 455 -1.82 6.93 22.38
C VAL A 455 -0.49 6.25 22.73
N VAL A 456 -0.03 5.34 21.87
CA VAL A 456 1.35 4.85 21.86
C VAL A 456 1.86 4.89 20.43
N GLY A 457 3.08 5.37 20.21
CA GLY A 457 3.67 5.42 18.88
C GLY A 457 5.20 5.46 18.88
N LEU A 458 5.77 5.48 17.67
CA LEU A 458 7.21 5.62 17.45
C LEU A 458 7.57 7.08 17.16
N ILE A 459 8.77 7.45 17.58
CA ILE A 459 9.44 8.68 17.19
C ILE A 459 10.52 8.28 16.18
N ILE A 460 10.44 8.85 14.98
CA ILE A 460 11.38 8.57 13.89
C ILE A 460 12.03 9.86 13.39
N VAL A 461 13.30 9.79 13.00
CA VAL A 461 14.06 10.88 12.36
C VAL A 461 14.43 10.49 10.94
N THR A 462 14.66 11.50 10.10
CA THR A 462 15.30 11.32 8.80
C THR A 462 16.81 11.38 9.00
N ALA A 463 17.50 10.27 8.79
CA ALA A 463 18.95 10.20 8.88
C ALA A 463 19.63 10.89 7.68
N SER A 464 20.95 11.09 7.75
CA SER A 464 21.72 11.78 6.69
C SER A 464 21.70 11.07 5.32
N ASP A 465 21.25 9.82 5.30
CA ASP A 465 21.05 8.99 4.10
C ASP A 465 19.59 9.03 3.58
N ASN A 466 18.76 9.94 4.09
CA ASN A 466 17.32 10.05 3.81
C ASN A 466 16.48 8.83 4.24
N SER A 467 17.00 7.96 5.11
CA SER A 467 16.24 6.86 5.70
C SER A 467 15.49 7.29 6.97
N PHE A 468 14.39 6.60 7.30
CA PHE A 468 13.69 6.81 8.57
C PHE A 468 14.19 5.85 9.65
N ARG A 469 14.64 6.40 10.78
CA ARG A 469 15.23 5.64 11.89
C ARG A 469 14.43 5.88 13.16
N ARG A 470 14.14 4.81 13.91
CA ARG A 470 13.43 4.91 15.19
C ARG A 470 14.42 5.36 16.27
N VAL A 471 14.09 6.48 16.91
CA VAL A 471 14.89 7.07 17.99
C VAL A 471 14.17 7.08 19.33
N GLY A 472 12.87 6.77 19.36
CA GLY A 472 12.12 6.63 20.61
C GLY A 472 10.69 6.16 20.40
N TYR A 473 9.92 6.21 21.49
CA TYR A 473 8.48 5.98 21.52
C TYR A 473 7.80 7.07 22.32
N PHE A 474 6.51 7.26 22.10
CA PHE A 474 5.70 8.19 22.88
C PHE A 474 4.48 7.49 23.44
N SER A 475 4.00 7.95 24.59
CA SER A 475 2.75 7.50 25.16
C SER A 475 2.02 8.62 25.92
N SER A 476 0.70 8.52 26.04
CA SER A 476 -0.08 9.38 26.93
C SER A 476 -0.82 8.53 27.97
N LEU A 477 -0.45 8.67 29.24
CA LEU A 477 -1.02 7.83 30.31
C LEU A 477 -2.29 8.43 30.94
N ASP A 478 -2.69 9.67 30.62
CA ASP A 478 -3.95 10.24 31.11
C ASP A 478 -4.68 11.21 30.14
N ASN A 479 -5.97 11.40 30.45
CA ASN A 479 -6.97 12.20 29.73
C ASN A 479 -6.66 13.71 29.68
N ALA A 480 -5.69 14.21 30.46
CA ALA A 480 -5.38 15.64 30.55
C ALA A 480 -4.16 16.05 29.70
N THR A 481 -3.33 15.08 29.31
CA THR A 481 -2.00 15.34 28.78
C THR A 481 -1.81 15.04 27.29
N CYS A 482 -2.73 14.30 26.64
CA CYS A 482 -2.63 14.04 25.20
C CYS A 482 -3.33 15.08 24.31
N LYS A 483 -2.59 16.04 23.75
CA LYS A 483 -3.08 16.97 22.71
C LYS A 483 -2.65 16.58 21.30
N LEU A 484 -2.02 15.41 21.16
CA LEU A 484 -1.58 14.84 19.89
C LEU A 484 -2.83 14.47 19.06
N VAL A 485 -3.41 15.45 18.36
CA VAL A 485 -4.45 15.18 17.35
C VAL A 485 -3.74 14.54 16.16
N ILE A 486 -3.52 13.23 16.22
CA ILE A 486 -3.33 12.41 15.04
C ILE A 486 -4.67 11.76 14.75
N CYS A 487 -5.17 11.98 13.55
CA CYS A 487 -6.54 11.65 13.21
C CYS A 487 -6.72 10.11 13.23
N PRO A 488 -7.50 9.54 14.17
CA PRO A 488 -7.40 8.16 14.65
C PRO A 488 -7.66 7.08 13.60
N TYR A 489 -6.69 6.21 13.30
CA TYR A 489 -6.97 4.93 12.65
C TYR A 489 -7.78 3.95 13.55
N TYR A 490 -8.14 4.35 14.77
CA TYR A 490 -8.80 3.45 15.73
C TYR A 490 -9.93 4.13 16.50
N CYS A 491 -11.07 3.45 16.48
CA CYS A 491 -12.30 3.70 17.25
C CYS A 491 -13.38 4.54 16.54
N SER A 492 -14.20 3.87 15.72
CA SER A 492 -15.65 4.05 15.87
C SER A 492 -16.10 3.19 17.05
N THR A 493 -17.07 3.69 17.80
CA THR A 493 -17.67 3.07 18.99
C THR A 493 -18.05 1.60 18.75
N ARG A 494 -17.16 0.67 19.13
CA ARG A 494 -17.35 -0.73 19.57
C ARG A 494 -16.03 -1.48 19.38
N PRO A 495 -15.58 -2.29 20.34
CA PRO A 495 -14.28 -2.95 20.28
C PRO A 495 -14.32 -4.04 19.20
N LYS A 496 -13.77 -3.74 18.02
CA LYS A 496 -13.42 -4.74 17.01
C LYS A 496 -12.05 -4.40 16.44
N GLY A 497 -11.07 -5.21 16.83
CA GLY A 497 -9.67 -5.05 16.47
C GLY A 497 -9.45 -5.21 14.97
N HIS A 498 -8.95 -4.15 14.35
CA HIS A 498 -8.47 -4.15 12.97
C HIS A 498 -7.19 -3.34 12.92
N ASN A 499 -6.06 -3.94 13.30
CA ASN A 499 -4.74 -3.41 12.95
C ASN A 499 -4.61 -3.49 11.40
N ALA A 500 -4.02 -2.48 10.74
CA ALA A 500 -3.85 -2.49 9.28
C ALA A 500 -2.49 -1.88 8.91
N LEU A 501 -1.81 -2.50 7.94
CA LEU A 501 -0.50 -2.07 7.43
C LEU A 501 -0.68 -1.14 6.22
N VAL A 502 -0.27 0.12 6.38
CA VAL A 502 -0.20 1.12 5.31
C VAL A 502 1.21 1.15 4.72
N PHE A 503 1.32 1.08 3.40
CA PHE A 503 2.60 1.10 2.67
C PHE A 503 3.06 2.53 2.39
N MET A 504 4.36 2.77 2.57
CA MET A 504 5.00 4.04 2.27
C MET A 504 5.54 4.02 0.83
N ALA A 505 4.92 4.75 -0.07
CA ALA A 505 5.61 5.22 -1.28
C ALA A 505 6.37 6.52 -0.94
N SER A 506 7.51 6.81 -1.57
CA SER A 506 8.15 8.13 -1.54
C SER A 506 8.39 8.60 -2.97
N ASP A 507 8.21 9.90 -3.20
CA ASP A 507 8.60 10.78 -4.32
C ASP A 507 8.87 10.14 -5.70
N PHE A 508 8.02 10.55 -6.66
CA PHE A 508 8.08 10.21 -8.09
C PHE A 508 9.10 11.01 -8.86
#